data_AF-A0A9N9N7T0-F1
#
_entry.id   AF-A0A9N9N7T0-F1
#
_cell.length_a   1.000
_cell.length_b   1.000
_cell.length_c   1.000
_cell.angle_alpha   90.00
_cell.angle_beta   90.00
_cell.angle_gamma   90.00
#
_symmetry.space_group_name_H-M   'P 1'
#
loop_
_entity.id
_entity.type
_entity.pdbx_description
1 polymer ?
#
loop_
_entity_poly.entity_id
_entity_poly.type
_entity_poly.pdbx_seq_one_letter_code
_entity_poly.pdbx_strand_id
1 'polypeptide(L)'
;SPKNPHHAGASGGTDIGNIRHPPVSRYVLYGAVVGGPDKKDKYNDDREDYARSEVTLDYNAPFQSLMAYQVMHANYPPPYLAF
;
A
#
# COMPACT_ATOMS: atom_id res chain seq x y z
N SER A 1 -3.23 -2.87 7.62
CA SER A 1 -2.58 -2.46 6.36
C SER A 1 -1.25 -3.17 6.23
N PRO A 2 -0.78 -3.41 4.99
CA PRO A 2 0.53 -3.97 4.71
C PRO A 2 1.68 -3.22 5.39
N LYS A 3 2.73 -3.95 5.77
CA LYS A 3 3.93 -3.44 6.43
C LYS A 3 5.19 -3.64 5.58
N ASN A 4 5.12 -4.49 4.55
CA ASN A 4 6.26 -4.85 3.71
C ASN A 4 6.00 -4.63 2.22
N PRO A 5 5.67 -3.39 1.78
CA PRO A 5 5.59 -3.10 0.35
C PRO A 5 6.95 -3.32 -0.33
N HIS A 6 6.94 -3.77 -1.58
CA HIS A 6 8.11 -3.88 -2.45
C HIS A 6 8.62 -2.48 -2.86
N HIS A 7 9.12 -1.71 -1.90
CA HIS A 7 9.56 -0.32 -2.09
C HIS A 7 10.89 -0.07 -1.37
N ALA A 8 11.97 0.11 -2.12
CA ALA A 8 13.33 0.23 -1.59
C ALA A 8 13.48 1.38 -0.58
N GLY A 9 12.99 2.57 -0.92
CA GLY A 9 13.07 3.73 -0.04
C GLY A 9 12.27 3.59 1.26
N ALA A 10 11.26 2.72 1.30
CA ALA A 10 10.44 2.47 2.48
C ALA A 10 11.00 1.33 3.34
N SER A 11 11.53 0.30 2.67
CA SER A 11 12.25 -0.81 3.30
C SER A 11 13.35 -0.29 4.24
N GLY A 12 14.17 0.66 3.78
CA GLY A 12 15.28 1.19 4.55
C GLY A 12 16.44 0.19 4.73
N GLY A 13 16.44 -0.89 3.93
CA GLY A 13 17.58 -1.80 3.77
C GLY A 13 18.66 -1.20 2.86
N THR A 14 19.87 -1.75 2.96
CA THR A 14 21.06 -1.28 2.21
C THR A 14 21.68 -2.37 1.33
N ASP A 15 21.04 -3.54 1.26
CA ASP A 15 21.53 -4.72 0.53
C ASP A 15 20.44 -5.25 -0.41
N ILE A 16 20.68 -5.15 -1.72
CA ILE A 16 19.74 -5.62 -2.75
C ILE A 16 19.74 -7.15 -2.88
N GLY A 17 20.77 -7.84 -2.38
CA GLY A 17 20.80 -9.32 -2.33
C GLY A 17 19.99 -9.89 -1.17
N ASN A 18 19.60 -9.03 -0.22
CA ASN A 18 18.84 -9.41 0.97
C ASN A 18 17.74 -8.40 1.26
N ILE A 19 16.78 -8.31 0.34
CA ILE A 19 15.70 -7.31 0.46
C ILE A 19 14.76 -7.59 1.63
N ARG A 20 14.75 -8.79 2.22
CA ARG A 20 14.02 -9.10 3.47
C ARG A 20 14.65 -8.48 4.71
N HIS A 21 15.84 -7.90 4.62
CA HIS A 21 16.45 -7.18 5.73
C HIS A 21 16.36 -5.66 5.51
N PRO A 22 15.72 -4.90 6.43
CA PRO A 22 15.09 -5.34 7.68
C PRO A 22 13.77 -6.10 7.47
N PRO A 23 13.37 -6.96 8.43
CA PRO A 23 12.19 -7.83 8.31
C PRO A 23 10.87 -7.06 8.19
N VAL A 24 10.85 -5.81 8.63
CA VAL A 24 9.73 -4.87 8.46
C VAL A 24 10.29 -3.57 7.88
N SER A 25 9.55 -2.94 6.97
CA SER A 25 9.97 -1.66 6.38
C SER A 25 10.15 -0.59 7.46
N ARG A 26 11.29 0.14 7.45
CA ARG A 26 11.60 1.16 8.45
C ARG A 26 10.70 2.39 8.35
N TYR A 27 10.22 2.70 7.16
CA TYR A 27 9.42 3.89 6.90
C TYR A 27 8.03 3.50 6.42
N VAL A 28 7.03 4.22 6.93
CA VAL A 28 5.64 4.04 6.50
C VAL A 28 5.44 4.73 5.15
N LEU A 29 5.02 3.96 4.16
CA LEU A 29 4.62 4.50 2.86
C LEU A 29 3.13 4.84 2.88
N TYR A 30 2.81 6.03 3.37
CA TYR A 30 1.41 6.48 3.52
C TYR A 30 0.70 6.56 2.16
N GLY A 31 -0.57 6.12 2.15
CA GLY A 31 -1.44 6.18 0.98
C GLY A 31 -1.20 5.13 -0.09
N ALA A 32 -0.11 4.36 -0.02
CA ALA A 32 0.22 3.38 -1.04
C ALA A 32 -0.80 2.22 -1.11
N VAL A 33 -1.39 2.08 -2.30
CA VAL A 33 -2.13 0.88 -2.71
C VAL A 33 -1.14 -0.20 -3.16
N VAL A 34 -1.23 -1.38 -2.56
CA VAL A 34 -0.45 -2.57 -2.97
C VAL A 34 -1.20 -3.38 -4.03
N GLY A 35 -0.51 -4.26 -4.76
CA GLY A 35 -1.11 -5.16 -5.77
C GLY A 35 -2.32 -5.98 -5.27
N GLY A 36 -2.36 -6.28 -3.97
CA GLY A 36 -3.55 -6.84 -3.31
C GLY A 36 -3.61 -8.37 -3.40
N PRO A 37 -4.70 -9.01 -2.93
CA PRO A 37 -4.79 -10.46 -2.76
C PRO A 37 -4.89 -11.25 -4.07
N ASP A 38 -4.71 -12.57 -3.99
CA ASP A 38 -5.00 -13.49 -5.09
C ASP A 38 -6.50 -13.71 -5.31
N LYS A 39 -6.85 -14.52 -6.32
CA LYS A 39 -8.25 -14.84 -6.68
C LYS A 39 -9.01 -15.61 -5.59
N LYS A 40 -8.35 -16.03 -4.51
CA LYS A 40 -8.90 -16.74 -3.36
C LYS A 40 -8.81 -15.88 -2.09
N ASP A 41 -8.66 -14.56 -2.26
CA ASP A 41 -8.51 -13.57 -1.19
C ASP A 41 -7.30 -13.80 -0.28
N LYS A 42 -6.27 -14.52 -0.75
CA LYS A 42 -5.04 -14.71 0.01
C LYS A 42 -4.07 -13.57 -0.23
N TYR A 43 -3.57 -13.00 0.86
CA TYR A 43 -2.56 -11.94 0.86
C TYR A 43 -1.41 -12.33 1.79
N ASN A 44 -0.18 -12.27 1.30
CA ASN A 44 1.03 -12.44 2.09
C ASN A 44 1.75 -11.09 2.15
N ASP A 45 1.99 -10.56 3.35
CA ASP A 45 2.67 -9.28 3.56
C ASP A 45 4.20 -9.47 3.50
N ASP A 46 4.66 -9.82 2.30
CA ASP A 46 6.04 -10.16 2.01
C ASP A 46 6.60 -9.28 0.91
N ARG A 47 7.72 -8.63 1.20
CA ARG A 47 8.42 -7.75 0.27
C ARG A 47 8.91 -8.48 -0.97
N GLU A 48 9.20 -9.78 -0.90
CA GLU A 48 9.60 -10.56 -2.07
C GLU A 48 8.41 -10.99 -2.96
N ASP A 49 7.19 -10.98 -2.41
CA ASP A 49 5.97 -11.27 -3.18
C ASP A 49 5.52 -10.02 -3.96
N TYR A 50 6.33 -9.63 -4.96
CA TYR A 50 6.10 -8.41 -5.74
C TYR A 50 4.68 -8.37 -6.34
N ALA A 51 4.11 -9.51 -6.76
CA ALA A 51 2.76 -9.54 -7.31
C ALA A 51 1.68 -9.05 -6.32
N ARG A 52 1.89 -9.22 -5.00
CA ARG A 52 0.95 -8.83 -3.95
C ARG A 52 1.36 -7.54 -3.25
N SER A 53 2.67 -7.31 -3.07
CA SER A 53 3.22 -6.21 -2.28
C SER A 53 3.80 -5.05 -3.11
N GLU A 54 3.85 -5.16 -4.45
CA GLU A 54 4.21 -4.06 -5.35
C GLU A 54 3.32 -2.84 -5.11
N VAL A 55 3.93 -1.66 -5.25
CA VAL A 55 3.27 -0.35 -5.19
C VAL A 55 3.73 0.45 -6.39
N THR A 56 2.79 1.11 -7.08
CA THR A 56 3.10 1.90 -8.28
C THR A 56 2.28 3.17 -8.34
N LEU A 57 2.68 4.11 -9.20
CA LEU A 57 1.92 5.34 -9.43
C LEU A 57 0.56 5.04 -10.07
N ASP A 58 0.49 4.08 -10.99
CA ASP A 58 -0.72 3.70 -11.71
C ASP A 58 -1.74 2.96 -10.84
N TYR A 59 -1.34 2.33 -9.73
CA TYR A 59 -2.30 1.83 -8.73
C TYR A 59 -2.97 2.98 -7.97
N ASN A 60 -2.20 4.03 -7.66
CA ASN A 60 -2.65 5.13 -6.81
C ASN A 60 -3.41 6.23 -7.58
N ALA A 61 -3.04 6.50 -8.84
CA ALA A 61 -3.67 7.54 -9.67
C ALA A 61 -5.21 7.38 -9.78
N PRO A 62 -5.76 6.24 -10.24
CA PRO A 62 -7.21 6.06 -10.32
C PRO A 62 -7.85 5.94 -8.93
N PHE A 63 -7.17 5.32 -7.96
CA PHE A 63 -7.68 5.20 -6.59
C PHE A 63 -7.91 6.57 -5.96
N GLN A 64 -6.96 7.49 -6.10
CA GLN A 64 -7.09 8.86 -5.61
C GLN A 64 -8.28 9.59 -6.25
N SER A 65 -8.50 9.41 -7.56
CA SER A 65 -9.66 10.00 -8.24
C SER A 65 -10.99 9.45 -7.72
N LEU A 66 -11.09 8.14 -7.48
CA LEU A 66 -12.28 7.50 -6.92
C LEU A 66 -12.56 7.97 -5.49
N MET A 67 -11.50 8.11 -4.67
CA MET A 67 -11.62 8.64 -3.31
C MET A 67 -12.10 10.10 -3.31
N ALA A 68 -11.57 10.94 -4.20
CA ALA A 68 -12.03 12.31 -4.35
C ALA A 68 -13.52 12.36 -4.76
N TYR A 69 -13.93 11.53 -5.72
CA TYR A 69 -15.33 11.42 -6.14
C TYR A 69 -16.24 11.03 -4.97
N GLN A 70 -15.84 10.02 -4.18
CA GLN A 70 -16.58 9.60 -2.99
C GLN A 70 -16.74 10.73 -1.98
N VAL A 71 -15.66 11.46 -1.67
CA VAL A 71 -15.73 12.60 -0.73
C VAL A 71 -16.65 13.71 -1.25
N MET A 72 -16.66 13.97 -2.55
CA MET A 72 -17.52 15.01 -3.16
C MET A 72 -19.01 14.64 -3.20
N HIS A 73 -19.34 13.35 -3.27
CA HIS A 73 -20.72 12.87 -3.46
C HIS A 73 -21.27 12.11 -2.25
N ALA A 74 -20.53 12.05 -1.15
CA ALA A 74 -20.99 11.42 0.07
C ALA A 74 -22.22 12.17 0.62
N ASN A 75 -23.33 11.45 0.79
CA ASN A 75 -24.55 11.98 1.44
C ASN A 75 -24.45 11.98 2.97
N TYR A 76 -23.32 11.54 3.51
CA TYR A 76 -23.01 11.53 4.93
C TYR A 76 -21.71 12.30 5.15
N PRO A 77 -21.59 13.06 6.27
CA PRO A 77 -20.33 13.67 6.62
C PRO A 77 -19.24 12.59 6.67
N PRO A 78 -18.06 12.85 6.11
CA PRO A 78 -16.99 11.87 6.13
C PRO A 78 -16.66 11.47 7.57
N PRO A 79 -16.29 10.19 7.82
CA PRO A 79 -16.19 9.64 9.17
C PRO A 79 -15.16 10.33 10.08
N TYR A 80 -14.25 11.14 9.51
CA TYR A 80 -13.30 11.96 10.27
C TYR A 80 -13.85 13.32 10.74
N LEU A 81 -15.12 13.64 10.44
CA LEU A 81 -15.84 14.82 10.96
C LEU A 81 -16.88 14.48 12.03
N ALA A 82 -17.10 13.19 12.31
CA ALA A 82 -18.01 12.76 13.37
C ALA A 82 -17.28 12.81 14.73
N PHE A 83 -17.31 13.98 15.37
CA PHE A 83 -16.92 14.18 16.78
C PHE A 83 -18.03 14.91 17.53
#